data_AF-A0CFI8-F1
#
_entry.id   AF-A0CFI8-F1
#
_cell.length_a   1.000
_cell.length_b   1.000
_cell.length_c   1.000
_cell.angle_alpha   90.00
_cell.angle_beta   90.00
_cell.angle_gamma   90.00
#
_symmetry.space_group_name_H-M   'P 1'
#
loop_
_entity.id
_entity.type
_entity.pdbx_description
1 polymer ?
#
loop_
_entity_poly.entity_id
_entity_poly.type
_entity_poly.pdbx_seq_one_letter_code
_entity_poly.pdbx_strand_id
1 'polypeptide(L)'
;MQCINNQAQYGGCLFIQNQIISIIRSLIVGNKAVYGGAIFTKGNNSTLISENVVITNNSAQFGSGIYSENNLNRNIKGIELIANYGLNQIDEQPQQLYLQIFQDEIIKPTIVQNSKNSQKSQIISKSGQISIIHIPTGIPLSKYMKFEKEKNRYNQKTMQMRLRAYNSQLEMVRNLTNTYCELQINNMNSRQEQNLSLNKNKIIFNQSTFSYNLDDLIFYIPSDSNQTFELTIKCNSIYIPIINNISHLIEGYHQNYVLSLLIKPNECQMGEYSQSKEDYCHQCIVDRNNTLCQIVDGQKIQEITQAQIFLKQGYWRMKVTTSTIDLCLNNQQNCIGGWGVGNDLCQQGYIGALCEQCDYYNERGGGNYQREGFFQLNMLK
;
A
#
# COMPACT_ATOMS: atom_id res chain seq x y z
N MET A 1 -7.99 -36.16 -26.77
CA MET A 1 -8.05 -35.32 -27.99
C MET A 1 -6.71 -34.64 -28.20
N GLN A 2 -6.28 -34.43 -29.45
CA GLN A 2 -5.15 -33.56 -29.78
C GLN A 2 -5.66 -32.41 -30.64
N CYS A 3 -5.27 -31.18 -30.28
CA CYS A 3 -5.76 -29.98 -30.94
C CYS A 3 -4.62 -28.98 -31.08
N ILE A 4 -4.11 -28.87 -32.31
CA ILE A 4 -2.76 -28.37 -32.56
C ILE A 4 -2.79 -27.27 -33.63
N ASN A 5 -2.15 -26.14 -33.34
CA ASN A 5 -1.86 -25.05 -34.30
C ASN A 5 -3.09 -24.50 -35.03
N ASN A 6 -4.24 -24.46 -34.37
CA ASN A 6 -5.44 -23.85 -34.93
C ASN A 6 -5.46 -22.34 -34.70
N GLN A 7 -6.16 -21.61 -35.56
CA GLN A 7 -6.39 -20.18 -35.42
C GLN A 7 -7.88 -19.87 -35.48
N ALA A 8 -8.39 -19.15 -34.49
CA ALA A 8 -9.78 -18.74 -34.42
C ALA A 8 -9.91 -17.31 -33.86
N GLN A 9 -11.13 -16.77 -33.85
CA GLN A 9 -11.40 -15.54 -33.08
C GLN A 9 -11.64 -15.87 -31.60
N TYR A 10 -12.39 -16.94 -31.33
CA TYR A 10 -12.76 -17.42 -30.00
C TYR A 10 -12.40 -18.90 -29.90
N GLY A 11 -11.61 -19.28 -28.90
CA GLY A 11 -11.36 -20.69 -28.61
C GLY A 11 -10.60 -21.36 -29.73
N GLY A 12 -9.28 -21.16 -29.79
CA GLY A 12 -8.45 -21.68 -30.88
C GLY A 12 -8.66 -23.17 -31.13
N CYS A 13 -8.92 -23.94 -30.07
CA CYS A 13 -9.36 -25.33 -30.16
C CYS A 13 -10.88 -25.51 -30.00
N LEU A 14 -11.45 -24.97 -28.91
CA LEU A 14 -12.84 -25.22 -28.53
C LEU A 14 -13.57 -23.93 -28.20
N PHE A 15 -14.75 -23.78 -28.79
CA PHE A 15 -15.76 -22.79 -28.43
C PHE A 15 -16.94 -23.49 -27.77
N ILE A 16 -17.21 -23.18 -26.50
CA ILE A 16 -18.23 -23.85 -25.68
C ILE A 16 -19.29 -22.83 -25.30
N GLN A 17 -20.56 -23.07 -25.64
CA GLN A 17 -21.66 -22.16 -25.30
C GLN A 17 -22.86 -22.89 -24.69
N ASN A 18 -23.15 -22.61 -23.42
CA ASN A 18 -24.23 -23.23 -22.64
C ASN A 18 -24.20 -24.78 -22.66
N GLN A 19 -23.01 -25.37 -22.54
CA GLN A 19 -22.82 -26.82 -22.59
C GLN A 19 -21.96 -27.33 -21.44
N ILE A 20 -22.25 -28.55 -21.00
CA ILE A 20 -21.37 -29.32 -20.11
C ILE A 20 -20.45 -30.16 -21.00
N ILE A 21 -19.15 -29.93 -20.91
CA ILE A 21 -18.14 -30.66 -21.69
C ILE A 21 -17.14 -31.33 -20.75
N SER A 22 -16.79 -32.57 -21.09
CA SER A 22 -15.71 -33.32 -20.44
C SER A 22 -14.52 -33.44 -21.39
N ILE A 23 -13.35 -32.97 -20.97
CA ILE A 23 -12.09 -33.11 -21.69
C ILE A 23 -11.16 -33.98 -20.85
N ILE A 24 -10.91 -35.19 -21.32
CA ILE A 24 -10.10 -36.18 -20.60
C ILE A 24 -8.87 -36.50 -21.45
N ARG A 25 -7.69 -36.62 -20.81
CA ARG A 25 -6.43 -37.09 -21.43
C ARG A 25 -6.17 -36.43 -22.77
N SER A 26 -6.01 -35.12 -22.77
CA SER A 26 -5.96 -34.31 -23.99
C SER A 26 -4.78 -33.34 -23.99
N LEU A 27 -4.28 -33.07 -25.20
CA LEU A 27 -3.21 -32.11 -25.44
C LEU A 27 -3.73 -31.02 -26.38
N ILE A 28 -3.69 -29.77 -25.90
CA ILE A 28 -4.12 -28.59 -26.66
C ILE A 28 -2.93 -27.64 -26.78
N VAL A 29 -2.34 -27.55 -27.97
CA VAL A 29 -1.03 -26.91 -28.15
C VAL A 29 -0.95 -25.98 -29.36
N GLY A 30 -0.27 -24.84 -29.19
CA GLY A 30 0.08 -23.96 -30.32
C GLY A 30 -1.11 -23.23 -30.94
N ASN A 31 -2.28 -23.22 -30.32
CA ASN A 31 -3.47 -22.58 -30.87
C ASN A 31 -3.43 -21.06 -30.63
N LYS A 32 -4.06 -20.29 -31.52
CA LYS A 32 -4.08 -18.83 -31.48
C LYS A 32 -5.51 -18.30 -31.57
N ALA A 33 -5.90 -17.42 -30.66
CA ALA A 33 -7.19 -16.73 -30.71
C ALA A 33 -7.11 -15.29 -30.21
N VAL A 34 -8.22 -14.54 -30.30
CA VAL A 34 -8.34 -13.25 -29.61
C VAL A 34 -8.72 -13.49 -28.14
N TYR A 35 -9.67 -14.39 -27.91
CA TYR A 35 -10.13 -14.81 -26.59
C TYR A 35 -10.03 -16.33 -26.47
N GLY A 36 -9.37 -16.82 -25.42
CA GLY A 36 -9.28 -18.25 -25.15
C GLY A 36 -8.37 -18.93 -26.17
N GLY A 37 -7.05 -18.79 -26.01
CA GLY A 37 -6.10 -19.30 -27.01
C GLY A 37 -6.28 -20.78 -27.30
N ALA A 38 -6.60 -21.57 -26.27
CA ALA A 38 -7.06 -22.95 -26.41
C ALA A 38 -8.60 -23.05 -26.34
N ILE A 39 -9.19 -22.64 -25.21
CA ILE A 39 -10.61 -22.88 -24.93
C ILE A 39 -11.28 -21.53 -24.65
N PHE A 40 -12.37 -21.28 -25.36
CA PHE A 40 -13.29 -20.19 -25.06
C PHE A 40 -14.62 -20.75 -24.59
N THR A 41 -15.16 -20.16 -23.55
CA THR A 41 -16.43 -20.57 -22.97
C THR A 41 -17.34 -19.38 -22.70
N LYS A 42 -18.60 -19.52 -23.08
CA LYS A 42 -19.67 -18.53 -22.87
C LYS A 42 -20.91 -19.18 -22.28
N GLY A 43 -21.65 -18.41 -21.50
CA GLY A 43 -22.95 -18.83 -20.97
C GLY A 43 -22.92 -19.32 -19.53
N ASN A 44 -24.09 -19.28 -18.89
CA ASN A 44 -24.22 -19.44 -17.43
C ASN A 44 -24.20 -20.91 -16.98
N ASN A 45 -24.47 -21.83 -17.90
CA ASN A 45 -24.52 -23.27 -17.66
C ASN A 45 -23.35 -24.01 -18.32
N SER A 46 -22.31 -23.27 -18.74
CA SER A 46 -21.12 -23.90 -19.29
C SER A 46 -20.30 -24.52 -18.16
N THR A 47 -20.10 -25.84 -18.23
CA THR A 47 -19.27 -26.58 -17.27
C THR A 47 -18.14 -27.25 -18.02
N LEU A 48 -16.90 -27.04 -17.55
CA LEU A 48 -15.74 -27.77 -18.04
C LEU A 48 -15.30 -28.75 -16.96
N ILE A 49 -15.48 -30.03 -17.25
CA ILE A 49 -14.90 -31.14 -16.49
C ILE A 49 -13.62 -31.52 -17.21
N SER A 50 -12.51 -31.54 -16.49
CA SER A 50 -11.21 -31.90 -17.05
C SER A 50 -10.57 -33.01 -16.25
N GLU A 51 -9.78 -33.85 -16.91
CA GLU A 51 -8.90 -34.79 -16.23
C GLU A 51 -7.67 -35.03 -17.10
N ASN A 52 -6.47 -34.77 -16.57
CA ASN A 52 -5.19 -34.98 -17.27
C ASN A 52 -5.15 -34.25 -18.64
N VAL A 53 -5.42 -32.96 -18.65
CA VAL A 53 -5.38 -32.11 -19.85
C VAL A 53 -4.16 -31.21 -19.77
N VAL A 54 -3.35 -31.19 -20.82
CA VAL A 54 -2.22 -30.26 -20.94
C VAL A 54 -2.57 -29.20 -21.99
N ILE A 55 -2.55 -27.94 -21.58
CA ILE A 55 -2.77 -26.78 -22.43
C ILE A 55 -1.48 -25.98 -22.47
N THR A 56 -0.78 -26.00 -23.61
CA THR A 56 0.57 -25.43 -23.70
C THR A 56 0.85 -24.64 -24.97
N ASN A 57 1.70 -23.61 -24.89
CA ASN A 57 2.11 -22.77 -26.03
C ASN A 57 0.95 -22.16 -26.84
N ASN A 58 -0.22 -21.97 -26.23
CA ASN A 58 -1.34 -21.28 -26.89
C ASN A 58 -1.19 -19.76 -26.70
N SER A 59 -1.78 -18.97 -27.59
CA SER A 59 -1.69 -17.50 -27.51
C SER A 59 -3.05 -16.82 -27.70
N ALA A 60 -3.34 -15.85 -26.85
CA ALA A 60 -4.49 -14.96 -27.01
C ALA A 60 -4.27 -13.64 -26.28
N GLN A 61 -5.05 -12.62 -26.63
CA GLN A 61 -5.02 -11.35 -25.89
C GLN A 61 -5.55 -11.55 -24.47
N PHE A 62 -6.65 -12.28 -24.34
CA PHE A 62 -7.33 -12.57 -23.08
C PHE A 62 -7.49 -14.09 -22.90
N GLY A 63 -7.03 -14.62 -21.77
CA GLY A 63 -7.08 -16.06 -21.47
C GLY A 63 -6.29 -16.88 -22.48
N SER A 64 -4.95 -16.81 -22.45
CA SER A 64 -4.08 -17.47 -23.43
C SER A 64 -4.25 -18.98 -23.46
N GLY A 65 -4.59 -19.61 -22.33
CA GLY A 65 -5.14 -20.96 -22.30
C GLY A 65 -6.66 -20.93 -22.40
N ILE A 66 -7.31 -20.42 -21.35
CA ILE A 66 -8.77 -20.51 -21.21
C ILE A 66 -9.35 -19.12 -20.96
N TYR A 67 -10.37 -18.74 -21.72
CA TYR A 67 -11.16 -17.54 -21.50
C TYR A 67 -12.60 -17.88 -21.15
N SER A 68 -13.12 -17.30 -20.07
CA SER A 68 -14.52 -17.42 -19.67
C SER A 68 -15.24 -16.10 -19.67
N GLU A 69 -16.17 -15.92 -20.61
CA GLU A 69 -16.97 -14.70 -20.72
C GLU A 69 -17.96 -14.55 -19.56
N ASN A 70 -18.60 -15.65 -19.16
CA ASN A 70 -19.49 -15.74 -18.01
C ASN A 70 -18.94 -16.78 -17.04
N ASN A 71 -19.12 -16.56 -15.74
CA ASN A 71 -18.66 -17.42 -14.65
C ASN A 71 -18.68 -18.91 -15.00
N LEU A 72 -17.51 -19.50 -15.31
CA LEU A 72 -17.50 -20.90 -15.68
C LEU A 72 -17.67 -21.76 -14.45
N ASN A 73 -18.54 -22.74 -14.55
CA ASN A 73 -18.68 -23.73 -13.52
C ASN A 73 -17.59 -24.79 -13.72
N ARG A 74 -16.45 -24.65 -13.04
CA ARG A 74 -15.28 -25.49 -13.28
C ARG A 74 -15.05 -26.49 -12.17
N ASN A 75 -14.86 -27.74 -12.56
CA ASN A 75 -14.09 -28.68 -11.76
C ASN A 75 -12.75 -28.90 -12.47
N ILE A 76 -11.85 -27.90 -12.39
CA ILE A 76 -10.50 -27.96 -13.00
C ILE A 76 -9.55 -28.82 -12.14
N LYS A 77 -9.91 -30.07 -11.85
CA LYS A 77 -8.87 -30.99 -11.37
C LYS A 77 -8.13 -31.51 -12.61
N GLY A 78 -6.82 -31.28 -12.68
CA GLY A 78 -5.98 -31.86 -13.73
C GLY A 78 -5.99 -31.15 -15.09
N ILE A 79 -6.11 -29.82 -15.14
CA ILE A 79 -5.55 -29.05 -16.27
C ILE A 79 -4.18 -28.52 -15.86
N GLU A 80 -3.18 -28.79 -16.68
CA GLU A 80 -1.86 -28.19 -16.59
C GLU A 80 -1.73 -27.11 -17.66
N LEU A 81 -1.51 -25.87 -17.22
CA LEU A 81 -1.32 -24.69 -18.09
C LEU A 81 0.17 -24.33 -18.12
N ILE A 82 0.80 -24.51 -19.28
CA ILE A 82 2.25 -24.34 -19.43
C ILE A 82 2.53 -23.36 -20.57
N ALA A 83 3.31 -22.31 -20.31
CA ALA A 83 3.84 -21.43 -21.36
C ALA A 83 2.77 -20.88 -22.35
N ASN A 84 1.56 -20.56 -21.87
CA ASN A 84 0.55 -19.91 -22.73
C ASN A 84 0.73 -18.38 -22.70
N TYR A 85 0.75 -17.74 -23.87
CA TYR A 85 1.14 -16.35 -24.06
C TYR A 85 -0.06 -15.40 -24.17
N GLY A 86 -0.24 -14.53 -23.18
CA GLY A 86 -1.31 -13.53 -23.13
C GLY A 86 -1.30 -12.75 -21.82
N LEU A 87 -2.35 -11.97 -21.53
CA LEU A 87 -2.45 -11.21 -20.28
C LEU A 87 -2.59 -12.11 -19.04
N ASN A 88 -3.29 -13.23 -19.20
CA ASN A 88 -3.56 -14.27 -18.19
C ASN A 88 -3.63 -15.63 -18.89
N GLN A 89 -3.21 -16.71 -18.24
CA GLN A 89 -3.45 -18.06 -18.79
C GLN A 89 -4.91 -18.44 -18.65
N ILE A 90 -5.56 -17.99 -17.56
CA ILE A 90 -6.99 -18.05 -17.38
C ILE A 90 -7.56 -16.65 -17.18
N ASP A 91 -8.44 -16.24 -18.08
CA ASP A 91 -9.29 -15.07 -17.84
C ASP A 91 -10.65 -15.51 -17.30
N GLU A 92 -10.88 -15.22 -16.03
CA GLU A 92 -12.10 -15.52 -15.28
C GLU A 92 -12.34 -14.45 -14.21
N GLN A 93 -13.55 -14.44 -13.64
CA GLN A 93 -13.87 -13.52 -12.55
C GLN A 93 -12.98 -13.78 -11.33
N PRO A 94 -12.46 -12.71 -10.68
CA PRO A 94 -11.59 -12.86 -9.53
C PRO A 94 -12.36 -13.41 -8.32
N GLN A 95 -11.65 -14.17 -7.48
CA GLN A 95 -12.20 -14.84 -6.30
C GLN A 95 -11.65 -14.26 -4.99
N GLN A 96 -10.63 -13.40 -5.05
CA GLN A 96 -10.03 -12.81 -3.86
C GLN A 96 -9.36 -11.47 -4.15
N LEU A 97 -9.30 -10.60 -3.14
CA LEU A 97 -8.48 -9.39 -3.16
C LEU A 97 -7.15 -9.65 -2.45
N TYR A 98 -6.10 -9.03 -2.97
CA TYR A 98 -4.76 -8.98 -2.38
C TYR A 98 -4.40 -7.54 -2.09
N LEU A 99 -3.63 -7.34 -1.02
CA LEU A 99 -3.25 -6.02 -0.55
C LEU A 99 -1.79 -5.73 -0.87
N GLN A 100 -1.50 -4.58 -1.47
CA GLN A 100 -0.14 -4.07 -1.64
C GLN A 100 0.02 -2.78 -0.85
N ILE A 101 1.11 -2.66 -0.07
CA ILE A 101 1.45 -1.46 0.70
C ILE A 101 2.91 -1.05 0.40
N PHE A 102 3.22 0.25 0.35
CA PHE A 102 4.58 0.83 0.18
C PHE A 102 5.34 0.43 -1.10
N GLN A 103 4.64 0.02 -2.16
CA GLN A 103 5.23 -0.58 -3.37
C GLN A 103 6.00 -1.89 -3.13
N ASP A 104 5.93 -2.43 -1.92
CA ASP A 104 6.56 -3.68 -1.54
C ASP A 104 5.72 -4.88 -2.03
N GLU A 105 5.88 -6.02 -1.35
CA GLU A 105 5.24 -7.30 -1.66
C GLU A 105 3.71 -7.23 -1.68
N ILE A 106 3.12 -8.06 -2.55
CA ILE A 106 1.68 -8.29 -2.61
C ILE A 106 1.32 -9.31 -1.53
N ILE A 107 0.50 -8.89 -0.58
CA ILE A 107 0.11 -9.67 0.59
C ILE A 107 -1.18 -10.44 0.28
N LYS A 108 -1.08 -11.77 0.36
CA LYS A 108 -2.23 -12.69 0.27
C LYS A 108 -2.99 -12.70 1.60
N PRO A 109 -4.29 -12.38 1.64
CA PRO A 109 -5.08 -12.55 2.84
C PRO A 109 -5.50 -14.01 3.03
N THR A 110 -5.68 -14.39 4.28
CA THR A 110 -6.18 -15.70 4.70
C THR A 110 -7.70 -15.65 4.83
N ILE A 111 -8.38 -16.69 4.38
CA ILE A 111 -9.82 -16.84 4.59
C ILE A 111 -10.05 -17.24 6.05
N VAL A 112 -10.78 -16.42 6.79
CA VAL A 112 -11.05 -16.63 8.23
C VAL A 112 -12.49 -17.05 8.51
N GLN A 113 -13.41 -16.73 7.59
CA GLN A 113 -14.78 -17.24 7.62
C GLN A 113 -15.20 -17.61 6.20
N ASN A 114 -15.77 -18.79 6.05
CA ASN A 114 -16.34 -19.26 4.80
C ASN A 114 -17.69 -19.93 5.09
N SER A 115 -18.76 -19.40 4.50
CA SER A 115 -20.10 -19.94 4.58
C SER A 115 -20.67 -20.06 3.17
N LYS A 116 -21.79 -20.78 3.01
CA LYS A 116 -22.44 -20.96 1.70
C LYS A 116 -22.69 -19.64 0.95
N ASN A 117 -22.93 -18.56 1.69
CA ASN A 117 -23.35 -17.27 1.13
C ASN A 117 -22.43 -16.11 1.53
N SER A 118 -21.27 -16.35 2.13
CA SER A 118 -20.37 -15.27 2.57
C SER A 118 -18.94 -15.76 2.77
N GLN A 119 -17.97 -14.95 2.38
CA GLN A 119 -16.56 -15.22 2.66
C GLN A 119 -15.88 -13.97 3.24
N LYS A 120 -15.17 -14.12 4.35
CA LYS A 120 -14.36 -13.06 4.97
C LYS A 120 -12.89 -13.44 4.94
N SER A 121 -12.04 -12.55 4.45
CA SER A 121 -10.59 -12.69 4.50
C SER A 121 -9.94 -11.59 5.32
N GLN A 122 -8.80 -11.91 5.94
CA GLN A 122 -8.00 -10.99 6.74
C GLN A 122 -6.51 -11.21 6.48
N ILE A 123 -5.69 -10.21 6.78
CA ILE A 123 -4.23 -10.34 6.69
C ILE A 123 -3.71 -10.97 7.97
N ILE A 124 -3.06 -12.13 7.87
CA ILE A 124 -2.50 -12.86 9.02
C ILE A 124 -0.98 -12.74 8.97
N SER A 125 -0.39 -12.38 10.10
CA SER A 125 1.06 -12.24 10.26
C SER A 125 1.75 -13.61 10.35
N LYS A 126 3.08 -13.63 10.26
CA LYS A 126 3.87 -14.87 10.40
C LYS A 126 3.69 -15.56 11.77
N SER A 127 3.28 -14.83 12.81
CA SER A 127 2.98 -15.39 14.13
C SER A 127 1.58 -16.01 14.23
N GLY A 128 0.79 -15.99 13.14
CA GLY A 128 -0.58 -16.51 13.12
C GLY A 128 -1.63 -15.54 13.67
N GLN A 129 -1.23 -14.35 14.14
CA GLN A 129 -2.15 -13.31 14.60
C GLN A 129 -2.61 -12.41 13.44
N ILE A 130 -3.80 -11.82 13.55
CA ILE A 130 -4.29 -10.83 12.58
C ILE A 130 -3.32 -9.63 12.57
N SER A 131 -2.88 -9.24 11.39
CA SER A 131 -1.98 -8.11 11.21
C SER A 131 -2.73 -6.79 11.40
N ILE A 132 -2.12 -5.90 12.17
CA ILE A 132 -2.59 -4.54 12.37
C ILE A 132 -1.80 -3.62 11.45
N ILE A 133 -2.50 -2.85 10.63
CA ILE A 133 -1.90 -1.87 9.72
C ILE A 133 -1.98 -0.49 10.37
N HIS A 134 -0.82 0.12 10.56
CA HIS A 134 -0.75 1.49 11.08
C HIS A 134 -0.96 2.50 9.95
N ILE A 135 -1.91 3.41 10.13
CA ILE A 135 -2.34 4.37 9.09
C ILE A 135 -2.24 5.81 9.58
N PRO A 136 -1.85 6.76 8.71
CA PRO A 136 -1.97 8.18 9.02
C PRO A 136 -3.44 8.64 8.99
N THR A 137 -3.75 9.69 9.75
CA THR A 137 -5.09 10.28 9.84
C THR A 137 -5.06 11.73 9.37
N GLY A 138 -6.15 12.24 8.78
CA GLY A 138 -6.26 13.64 8.32
C GLY A 138 -5.48 14.01 7.05
N ILE A 139 -4.70 13.09 6.48
CA ILE A 139 -3.86 13.30 5.28
C ILE A 139 -4.03 12.13 4.30
N PRO A 140 -4.00 12.36 2.96
CA PRO A 140 -3.97 11.28 1.97
C PRO A 140 -2.79 10.33 2.19
N LEU A 141 -3.05 9.01 2.10
CA LEU A 141 -2.00 7.98 2.28
C LEU A 141 -0.73 8.27 1.47
N SER A 142 -0.87 8.64 0.20
CA SER A 142 0.24 8.93 -0.71
C SER A 142 1.07 10.16 -0.35
N LYS A 143 0.53 11.06 0.46
CA LYS A 143 1.25 12.26 0.92
C LYS A 143 1.95 12.04 2.25
N TYR A 144 1.61 10.96 2.96
CA TYR A 144 2.20 10.69 4.26
C TYR A 144 3.68 10.33 4.14
N MET A 145 4.49 11.08 4.87
CA MET A 145 5.92 10.83 5.07
C MET A 145 6.18 10.80 6.57
N LYS A 146 6.84 9.74 7.04
CA LYS A 146 7.20 9.60 8.46
C LYS A 146 8.47 10.40 8.75
N PHE A 147 8.43 11.30 9.73
CA PHE A 147 9.60 12.04 10.17
C PHE A 147 10.50 11.18 11.07
N GLU A 148 11.76 10.98 10.67
CA GLU A 148 12.76 10.23 11.42
C GLU A 148 13.56 11.19 12.31
N LYS A 149 13.16 11.29 13.59
CA LYS A 149 13.76 12.22 14.57
C LYS A 149 15.29 12.10 14.66
N GLU A 150 15.81 10.87 14.63
CA GLU A 150 17.25 10.58 14.72
C GLU A 150 18.04 11.09 13.52
N LYS A 151 17.42 11.10 12.33
CA LYS A 151 18.06 11.54 11.08
C LYS A 151 17.66 12.96 10.69
N ASN A 152 16.82 13.62 11.49
CA ASN A 152 16.29 14.95 11.24
C ASN A 152 15.74 15.12 9.80
N ARG A 153 15.00 14.13 9.29
CA ARG A 153 14.49 14.17 7.90
C ARG A 153 13.24 13.30 7.75
N TYR A 154 12.45 13.61 6.74
CA TYR A 154 11.34 12.75 6.33
C TYR A 154 11.85 11.49 5.62
N ASN A 155 11.20 10.37 5.90
CA ASN A 155 11.34 9.16 5.10
C ASN A 155 10.69 9.39 3.73
N GLN A 156 11.45 9.16 2.66
CA GLN A 156 10.99 9.36 1.29
C GLN A 156 9.96 8.32 0.82
N LYS A 157 9.78 7.21 1.55
CA LYS A 157 8.76 6.21 1.25
C LYS A 157 7.38 6.72 1.66
N THR A 158 6.58 7.08 0.68
CA THR A 158 5.15 7.39 0.84
C THR A 158 4.32 6.12 1.03
N MET A 159 3.25 6.19 1.82
CA MET A 159 2.31 5.07 1.95
C MET A 159 1.44 4.94 0.70
N GLN A 160 1.77 3.98 -0.16
CA GLN A 160 0.92 3.63 -1.30
C GLN A 160 0.15 2.36 -0.97
N MET A 161 -1.16 2.35 -1.21
CA MET A 161 -2.03 1.23 -0.86
C MET A 161 -2.91 0.88 -2.05
N ARG A 162 -2.87 -0.40 -2.47
CA ARG A 162 -3.60 -0.88 -3.64
C ARG A 162 -4.24 -2.23 -3.35
N LEU A 163 -5.44 -2.41 -3.89
CA LEU A 163 -6.09 -3.72 -3.92
C LEU A 163 -5.98 -4.28 -5.33
N ARG A 164 -5.57 -5.55 -5.41
CA ARG A 164 -5.45 -6.29 -6.66
C ARG A 164 -6.35 -7.52 -6.60
N ALA A 165 -7.07 -7.78 -7.68
CA ALA A 165 -7.99 -8.90 -7.75
C ALA A 165 -7.30 -10.12 -8.38
N TYR A 166 -7.51 -11.29 -7.79
CA TYR A 166 -6.85 -12.53 -8.19
C TYR A 166 -7.86 -13.64 -8.46
N ASN A 167 -7.58 -14.47 -9.47
CA ASN A 167 -8.41 -15.59 -9.87
C ASN A 167 -8.06 -16.88 -9.08
N SER A 168 -8.70 -18.01 -9.43
CA SER A 168 -8.49 -19.31 -8.76
C SER A 168 -7.06 -19.86 -8.91
N GLN A 169 -6.32 -19.42 -9.93
CA GLN A 169 -4.93 -19.82 -10.19
C GLN A 169 -3.91 -18.82 -9.65
N LEU A 170 -4.34 -17.89 -8.80
CA LEU A 170 -3.46 -16.86 -8.24
C LEU A 170 -2.84 -15.95 -9.31
N GLU A 171 -3.51 -15.79 -10.45
CA GLU A 171 -3.16 -14.78 -11.44
C GLU A 171 -3.94 -13.48 -11.18
N MET A 172 -3.28 -12.34 -11.37
CA MET A 172 -3.91 -11.02 -11.26
C MET A 172 -4.87 -10.81 -12.42
N VAL A 173 -6.13 -10.52 -12.14
CA VAL A 173 -7.13 -10.19 -13.16
C VAL A 173 -6.98 -8.72 -13.56
N ARG A 174 -6.72 -8.47 -14.85
CA ARG A 174 -6.39 -7.13 -15.37
C ARG A 174 -7.57 -6.39 -16.00
N ASN A 175 -8.61 -7.11 -16.42
CA ASN A 175 -9.77 -6.51 -17.07
C ASN A 175 -10.98 -6.51 -16.12
N LEU A 176 -11.14 -5.43 -15.34
CA LEU A 176 -12.26 -5.25 -14.42
C LEU A 176 -12.94 -3.90 -14.65
N THR A 177 -13.25 -3.63 -15.92
CA THR A 177 -13.90 -2.40 -16.38
C THR A 177 -15.23 -2.18 -15.65
N ASN A 178 -15.49 -0.93 -15.23
CA ASN A 178 -16.71 -0.54 -14.50
C ASN A 178 -16.93 -1.25 -13.15
N THR A 179 -15.92 -1.90 -12.60
CA THR A 179 -15.99 -2.45 -11.23
C THR A 179 -15.51 -1.44 -10.20
N TYR A 180 -15.94 -1.65 -8.95
CA TYR A 180 -15.59 -0.77 -7.84
C TYR A 180 -15.56 -1.55 -6.52
N CYS A 181 -14.91 -0.95 -5.52
CA CYS A 181 -14.93 -1.37 -4.13
C CYS A 181 -15.62 -0.32 -3.26
N GLU A 182 -16.49 -0.78 -2.37
CA GLU A 182 -17.08 -0.02 -1.28
C GLU A 182 -16.27 -0.23 -0.01
N LEU A 183 -16.05 0.86 0.73
CA LEU A 183 -15.26 0.94 1.94
C LEU A 183 -16.15 1.37 3.10
N GLN A 184 -16.04 0.67 4.22
CA GLN A 184 -16.69 1.02 5.47
C GLN A 184 -15.70 0.89 6.63
N ILE A 185 -15.70 1.86 7.53
CA ILE A 185 -14.86 1.85 8.72
C ILE A 185 -15.72 1.77 9.97
N ASN A 186 -15.35 0.89 10.90
CA ASN A 186 -16.06 0.69 12.17
C ASN A 186 -15.05 0.65 13.34
N ASN A 187 -15.43 1.12 14.52
CA ASN A 187 -14.63 0.95 15.74
C ASN A 187 -14.93 -0.42 16.35
N MET A 188 -13.88 -1.20 16.67
CA MET A 188 -14.02 -2.52 17.26
C MET A 188 -14.38 -2.47 18.76
N ASN A 189 -14.04 -1.38 19.44
CA ASN A 189 -14.09 -1.26 20.90
C ASN A 189 -15.27 -0.42 21.42
N SER A 190 -15.95 0.34 20.56
CA SER A 190 -17.03 1.25 20.95
C SER A 190 -18.41 0.75 20.51
N ARG A 191 -19.37 0.77 21.43
CA ARG A 191 -20.82 0.63 21.12
C ARG A 191 -21.49 1.97 20.81
N GLN A 192 -20.79 3.09 20.97
CA GLN A 192 -21.29 4.43 20.69
C GLN A 192 -20.92 4.88 19.28
N GLU A 193 -21.84 5.60 18.63
CA GLU A 193 -21.62 6.28 17.35
C GLU A 193 -20.50 7.31 17.49
N GLN A 194 -19.29 6.94 17.08
CA GLN A 194 -18.22 7.89 16.81
C GLN A 194 -18.33 8.35 15.36
N ASN A 195 -18.00 9.62 15.11
CA ASN A 195 -17.93 10.19 13.76
C ASN A 195 -16.69 9.65 13.01
N LEU A 196 -16.71 8.36 12.66
CA LEU A 196 -15.71 7.75 11.80
C LEU A 196 -16.06 8.05 10.35
N SER A 197 -15.13 8.62 9.60
CA SER A 197 -15.37 8.84 8.18
C SER A 197 -14.13 8.63 7.34
N LEU A 198 -14.40 8.37 6.05
CA LEU A 198 -13.42 8.35 4.99
C LEU A 198 -13.77 9.50 4.04
N ASN A 199 -12.78 10.13 3.43
CA ASN A 199 -13.07 11.12 2.38
C ASN A 199 -13.82 10.51 1.17
N LYS A 200 -13.65 9.21 0.95
CA LYS A 200 -14.28 8.44 -0.13
C LYS A 200 -14.65 7.06 0.41
N ASN A 201 -15.86 6.61 0.12
CA ASN A 201 -16.34 5.28 0.45
C ASN A 201 -16.42 4.35 -0.78
N LYS A 202 -16.07 4.84 -1.97
CA LYS A 202 -16.13 4.08 -3.23
C LYS A 202 -14.87 4.31 -4.06
N ILE A 203 -14.23 3.23 -4.49
CA ILE A 203 -13.00 3.24 -5.29
C ILE A 203 -13.24 2.48 -6.59
N ILE A 204 -13.01 3.12 -7.73
CA ILE A 204 -13.18 2.52 -9.06
C ILE A 204 -11.89 1.81 -9.48
N PHE A 205 -12.02 0.70 -10.21
CA PHE A 205 -10.86 -0.01 -10.76
C PHE A 205 -10.11 0.85 -11.77
N ASN A 206 -8.79 0.94 -11.61
CA ASN A 206 -7.91 1.64 -12.55
C ASN A 206 -7.29 0.63 -13.53
N GLN A 207 -7.64 0.76 -14.81
CA GLN A 207 -7.15 -0.11 -15.88
C GLN A 207 -5.66 0.09 -16.20
N SER A 208 -5.08 1.26 -15.93
CA SER A 208 -3.66 1.51 -16.18
C SER A 208 -2.76 0.85 -15.13
N THR A 209 -3.22 0.79 -13.87
CA THR A 209 -2.45 0.19 -12.77
C THR A 209 -2.90 -1.22 -12.39
N PHE A 210 -3.99 -1.71 -13.00
CA PHE A 210 -4.65 -2.98 -12.71
C PHE A 210 -4.97 -3.14 -11.21
N SER A 211 -5.55 -2.11 -10.61
CA SER A 211 -5.81 -2.09 -9.16
C SER A 211 -6.94 -1.13 -8.77
N TYR A 212 -7.55 -1.36 -7.61
CA TYR A 212 -8.29 -0.33 -6.89
C TYR A 212 -7.29 0.50 -6.08
N ASN A 213 -7.13 1.77 -6.45
CA ASN A 213 -6.13 2.64 -5.84
C ASN A 213 -6.69 3.34 -4.58
N LEU A 214 -6.04 3.15 -3.43
CA LEU A 214 -6.39 3.77 -2.15
C LEU A 214 -5.43 4.91 -1.76
N ASP A 215 -4.49 5.27 -2.62
CA ASP A 215 -3.44 6.28 -2.38
C ASP A 215 -4.00 7.65 -1.94
N ASP A 216 -5.20 8.03 -2.39
CA ASP A 216 -5.87 9.29 -2.04
C ASP A 216 -6.87 9.16 -0.88
N LEU A 217 -6.94 8.00 -0.23
CA LEU A 217 -7.84 7.77 0.90
C LEU A 217 -7.35 8.57 2.12
N ILE A 218 -8.28 9.24 2.79
CA ILE A 218 -8.04 9.95 4.05
C ILE A 218 -8.91 9.31 5.12
N PHE A 219 -8.29 8.98 6.25
CA PHE A 219 -8.96 8.48 7.43
C PHE A 219 -9.20 9.61 8.42
N TYR A 220 -10.47 9.87 8.73
CA TYR A 220 -10.88 10.77 9.80
C TYR A 220 -11.33 9.92 10.99
N ILE A 221 -10.34 9.43 11.73
CA ILE A 221 -10.51 8.64 12.94
C ILE A 221 -9.67 9.25 14.06
N PRO A 222 -10.05 9.05 15.33
CA PRO A 222 -9.24 9.51 16.46
C PRO A 222 -7.80 9.02 16.36
N SER A 223 -6.84 9.88 16.65
CA SER A 223 -5.40 9.62 16.63
C SER A 223 -4.94 8.85 17.87
N ASP A 224 -5.86 8.49 18.76
CA ASP A 224 -5.59 7.65 19.93
C ASP A 224 -5.15 6.26 19.47
N SER A 225 -3.85 5.98 19.64
CA SER A 225 -3.16 4.76 19.21
C SER A 225 -3.67 3.49 19.91
N ASN A 226 -4.47 3.63 20.97
CA ASN A 226 -5.04 2.50 21.70
C ASN A 226 -6.28 1.90 21.02
N GLN A 227 -6.99 2.66 20.19
CA GLN A 227 -8.19 2.18 19.52
C GLN A 227 -7.85 1.38 18.27
N THR A 228 -8.59 0.30 18.04
CA THR A 228 -8.47 -0.52 16.82
C THR A 228 -9.73 -0.39 16.01
N PHE A 229 -9.57 -0.14 14.72
CA PHE A 229 -10.67 0.00 13.78
C PHE A 229 -10.63 -1.13 12.75
N GLU A 230 -11.79 -1.46 12.20
CA GLU A 230 -11.93 -2.40 11.09
C GLU A 230 -12.31 -1.64 9.82
N LEU A 231 -11.45 -1.71 8.81
CA LEU A 231 -11.77 -1.30 7.45
C LEU A 231 -12.30 -2.52 6.69
N THR A 232 -13.59 -2.47 6.36
CA THR A 232 -14.30 -3.46 5.57
C THR A 232 -14.32 -3.03 4.11
N ILE A 233 -13.91 -3.93 3.23
CA ILE A 233 -13.78 -3.69 1.80
C ILE A 233 -14.61 -4.75 1.06
N LYS A 234 -15.56 -4.30 0.25
CA LYS A 234 -16.41 -5.16 -0.60
C LYS A 234 -16.31 -4.69 -2.03
N CYS A 235 -16.00 -5.58 -2.97
CA CYS A 235 -15.92 -5.21 -4.38
C CYS A 235 -16.91 -6.02 -5.20
N ASN A 236 -17.60 -5.36 -6.12
CA ASN A 236 -18.56 -6.02 -7.00
C ASN A 236 -17.87 -6.94 -8.05
N SER A 237 -16.54 -6.91 -8.12
CA SER A 237 -15.75 -7.77 -9.00
C SER A 237 -15.50 -9.18 -8.44
N ILE A 238 -15.70 -9.42 -7.14
CA ILE A 238 -15.29 -10.69 -6.53
C ILE A 238 -16.45 -11.69 -6.53
N TYR A 239 -16.24 -12.84 -7.16
CA TYR A 239 -17.22 -13.91 -7.27
C TYR A 239 -16.69 -15.17 -6.59
N ILE A 240 -17.36 -15.61 -5.53
CA ILE A 240 -16.99 -16.81 -4.79
C ILE A 240 -17.88 -17.97 -5.26
N PRO A 241 -17.30 -19.09 -5.71
CA PRO A 241 -18.06 -20.24 -6.15
C PRO A 241 -18.77 -20.92 -4.98
N ILE A 242 -20.05 -21.24 -5.16
CA ILE A 242 -20.83 -22.10 -4.26
C ILE A 242 -20.63 -23.53 -4.73
N ILE A 243 -19.91 -24.35 -3.97
CA ILE A 243 -19.58 -25.73 -4.36
C ILE A 243 -20.58 -26.70 -3.72
N ASN A 244 -21.14 -27.61 -4.53
CA ASN A 244 -21.89 -28.75 -4.04
C ASN A 244 -20.94 -29.74 -3.37
N ASN A 245 -21.16 -30.02 -2.09
CA ASN A 245 -20.27 -30.89 -1.30
C ASN A 245 -20.24 -32.35 -1.79
N ILE A 246 -21.26 -32.80 -2.54
CA ILE A 246 -21.39 -34.18 -3.03
C ILE A 246 -20.75 -34.32 -4.42
N SER A 247 -21.16 -33.47 -5.37
CA SER A 247 -20.70 -33.57 -6.75
C SER A 247 -19.38 -32.83 -7.02
N HIS A 248 -18.95 -31.98 -6.08
CA HIS A 248 -17.84 -31.03 -6.25
C HIS A 248 -18.00 -30.10 -7.48
N LEU A 249 -19.23 -29.97 -7.99
CA LEU A 249 -19.58 -29.01 -9.02
C LEU A 249 -19.94 -27.68 -8.36
N ILE A 250 -19.69 -26.56 -9.03
CA ILE A 250 -20.19 -25.27 -8.56
C ILE A 250 -21.69 -25.21 -8.90
N GLU A 251 -22.52 -24.67 -8.03
CA GLU A 251 -23.98 -24.51 -8.24
C GLU A 251 -24.32 -23.07 -8.63
N GLY A 252 -23.41 -22.15 -8.31
CA GLY A 252 -23.55 -20.73 -8.57
C GLY A 252 -22.41 -19.96 -7.94
N TYR A 253 -22.60 -18.66 -7.83
CA TYR A 253 -21.63 -17.73 -7.27
C TYR A 253 -22.32 -16.76 -6.33
N HIS A 254 -21.64 -16.36 -5.25
CA HIS A 254 -22.05 -15.24 -4.42
C HIS A 254 -20.99 -14.13 -4.45
N GLN A 255 -21.42 -12.89 -4.28
CA GLN A 255 -20.53 -11.71 -4.26
C GLN A 255 -20.34 -11.14 -2.85
N ASN A 256 -20.82 -11.85 -1.82
CA ASN A 256 -20.65 -11.49 -0.41
C ASN A 256 -19.23 -11.78 0.12
N TYR A 257 -18.21 -11.34 -0.63
CA TYR A 257 -16.82 -11.39 -0.22
C TYR A 257 -16.46 -10.10 0.51
N VAL A 258 -15.76 -10.24 1.64
CA VAL A 258 -15.28 -9.14 2.46
C VAL A 258 -13.78 -9.32 2.72
N LEU A 259 -12.99 -8.31 2.35
CA LEU A 259 -11.65 -8.14 2.91
C LEU A 259 -11.75 -7.22 4.14
N SER A 260 -11.33 -7.73 5.29
CA SER A 260 -11.31 -7.00 6.56
C SER A 260 -9.87 -6.72 6.96
N LEU A 261 -9.57 -5.44 7.17
CA LEU A 261 -8.26 -4.98 7.62
C LEU A 261 -8.40 -4.36 9.01
N LEU A 262 -7.61 -4.86 9.96
CA LEU A 262 -7.48 -4.19 11.26
C LEU A 262 -6.48 -3.06 11.12
N ILE A 263 -6.90 -1.87 11.51
CA ILE A 263 -6.10 -0.66 11.38
C ILE A 263 -6.00 0.06 12.73
N LYS A 264 -4.85 0.70 12.94
CA LYS A 264 -4.60 1.60 14.05
C LYS A 264 -4.11 2.94 13.53
N PRO A 265 -4.56 4.06 14.12
CA PRO A 265 -4.02 5.37 13.78
C PRO A 265 -2.54 5.43 14.19
N ASN A 266 -1.74 6.16 13.41
CA ASN A 266 -0.45 6.65 13.86
C ASN A 266 -0.64 7.72 14.92
N GLU A 267 0.25 7.76 15.90
CA GLU A 267 0.39 8.94 16.74
C GLU A 267 0.81 10.14 15.89
N CYS A 268 0.30 11.33 16.20
CA CYS A 268 0.70 12.54 15.49
C CYS A 268 2.21 12.74 15.63
N GLN A 269 2.86 12.94 14.50
CA GLN A 269 4.31 13.10 14.47
C GLN A 269 4.70 14.55 14.75
N MET A 270 6.01 14.79 14.83
CA MET A 270 6.52 16.15 15.00
C MET A 270 6.05 17.03 13.84
N GLY A 271 5.53 18.22 14.16
CA GLY A 271 4.90 19.10 13.16
C GLY A 271 3.40 18.87 12.95
N GLU A 272 2.81 17.93 13.67
CA GLU A 272 1.37 17.68 13.68
C GLU A 272 0.80 17.83 15.11
N TYR A 273 -0.49 18.10 15.20
CA TYR A 273 -1.23 18.17 16.46
C TYR A 273 -2.62 17.57 16.28
N SER A 274 -3.20 17.02 17.34
CA SER A 274 -4.63 16.67 17.39
C SER A 274 -5.39 17.70 18.22
N GLN A 275 -6.58 18.09 17.76
CA GLN A 275 -7.49 18.96 18.49
C GLN A 275 -8.58 18.12 19.16
N SER A 276 -8.95 18.46 20.39
CA SER A 276 -9.93 17.72 21.21
C SER A 276 -11.36 17.66 20.67
N LYS A 277 -11.65 18.30 19.54
CA LYS A 277 -12.97 18.26 18.87
C LYS A 277 -12.99 17.44 17.58
N GLU A 278 -11.84 17.25 16.94
CA GLU A 278 -11.73 16.57 15.64
C GLU A 278 -10.93 15.25 15.77
N ASP A 279 -10.13 15.11 16.82
CA ASP A 279 -9.36 13.93 17.24
C ASP A 279 -8.40 13.31 16.22
N TYR A 280 -8.28 13.79 14.97
CA TYR A 280 -7.24 13.34 14.02
C TYR A 280 -6.05 14.31 13.93
N CYS A 281 -4.97 13.91 13.26
CA CYS A 281 -3.76 14.71 13.15
C CYS A 281 -3.89 15.83 12.11
N HIS A 282 -3.59 17.06 12.52
CA HIS A 282 -3.52 18.25 11.69
C HIS A 282 -2.08 18.72 11.56
N GLN A 283 -1.71 19.25 10.39
CA GLN A 283 -0.40 19.86 10.19
C GLN A 283 -0.33 21.23 10.89
N CYS A 284 0.78 21.51 11.57
CA CYS A 284 1.07 22.86 12.04
C CYS A 284 1.36 23.77 10.84
N ILE A 285 0.52 24.78 10.65
CA ILE A 285 0.70 25.84 9.64
C ILE A 285 1.10 27.11 10.38
N VAL A 286 2.24 27.69 9.98
CA VAL A 286 2.99 28.74 10.66
C VAL A 286 2.24 30.08 10.81
N ASP A 287 1.15 30.29 10.08
CA ASP A 287 0.41 31.56 10.05
C ASP A 287 -0.83 31.61 10.97
N ARG A 288 -1.08 30.59 11.80
CA ARG A 288 -2.23 30.58 12.71
C ARG A 288 -1.77 30.70 14.16
N ASN A 289 -2.29 31.73 14.86
CA ASN A 289 -2.25 31.88 16.33
C ASN A 289 -2.96 30.68 17.00
N ASN A 290 -2.32 29.53 17.01
CA ASN A 290 -2.82 28.33 17.65
C ASN A 290 -1.87 28.01 18.80
N THR A 291 -2.38 27.91 20.02
CA THR A 291 -1.59 27.75 21.25
C THR A 291 -0.76 26.46 21.30
N LEU A 292 -1.06 25.49 20.41
CA LEU A 292 -0.36 24.21 20.29
C LEU A 292 0.79 24.20 19.27
N CYS A 293 0.82 25.15 18.32
CA CYS A 293 1.91 25.31 17.36
C CYS A 293 2.71 26.55 17.74
N GLN A 294 4.04 26.46 17.72
CA GLN A 294 4.88 27.61 18.07
C GLN A 294 4.90 28.65 16.95
N ILE A 295 4.80 29.91 17.35
CA ILE A 295 4.96 31.05 16.45
C ILE A 295 6.43 31.14 16.04
N VAL A 296 6.69 31.39 14.75
CA VAL A 296 8.04 31.51 14.22
C VAL A 296 8.69 32.81 14.69
N ASP A 297 9.84 32.68 15.34
CA ASP A 297 10.72 33.81 15.64
C ASP A 297 11.54 34.15 14.38
N GLY A 298 11.05 35.13 13.61
CA GLY A 298 11.70 35.59 12.40
C GLY A 298 13.08 36.22 12.59
N GLN A 299 13.53 36.49 13.83
CA GLN A 299 14.91 36.93 14.08
C GLN A 299 15.89 35.75 14.05
N LYS A 300 15.45 34.58 14.51
CA LYS A 300 16.30 33.38 14.67
C LYS A 300 16.14 32.37 13.53
N ILE A 301 14.95 32.33 12.94
CA ILE A 301 14.54 31.35 11.95
C ILE A 301 14.50 32.02 10.58
N GLN A 302 15.11 31.38 9.58
CA GLN A 302 15.03 31.82 8.18
C GLN A 302 13.86 31.16 7.47
N GLU A 303 13.75 29.84 7.63
CA GLU A 303 12.77 28.98 6.96
C GLU A 303 12.32 27.87 7.93
N ILE A 304 11.15 27.31 7.69
CA ILE A 304 10.58 26.25 8.52
C ILE A 304 9.76 25.31 7.64
N THR A 305 9.83 24.02 7.92
CA THR A 305 8.87 23.03 7.41
C THR A 305 7.97 22.58 8.56
N GLN A 306 7.02 21.69 8.29
CA GLN A 306 6.15 21.14 9.33
C GLN A 306 6.96 20.59 10.52
N ALA A 307 8.06 19.88 10.27
CA ALA A 307 8.87 19.23 11.30
C ALA A 307 10.34 19.71 11.38
N GLN A 308 10.78 20.69 10.61
CA GLN A 308 12.18 21.13 10.62
C GLN A 308 12.29 22.63 10.68
N ILE A 309 13.36 23.13 11.29
CA ILE A 309 13.63 24.56 11.43
C ILE A 309 14.97 24.84 10.75
N PHE A 310 15.00 25.82 9.86
CA PHE A 310 16.21 26.37 9.29
C PHE A 310 16.61 27.61 10.09
N LEU A 311 17.74 27.51 10.79
CA LEU A 311 18.26 28.62 11.58
C LEU A 311 19.02 29.61 10.71
N LYS A 312 18.89 30.90 11.03
CA LYS A 312 19.80 31.92 10.50
C LYS A 312 21.21 31.70 11.05
N GLN A 313 22.21 32.18 10.33
CA GLN A 313 23.58 32.24 10.83
C GLN A 313 23.62 32.99 12.18
N GLY A 314 24.49 32.56 13.09
CA GLY A 314 24.59 33.09 14.45
C GLY A 314 23.74 32.36 15.49
N TYR A 315 22.84 31.47 15.07
CA TYR A 315 21.96 30.73 15.98
C TYR A 315 22.26 29.24 16.01
N TRP A 316 22.00 28.63 17.17
CA TRP A 316 22.27 27.23 17.43
C TRP A 316 21.10 26.58 18.18
N ARG A 317 20.90 25.29 17.96
CA ARG A 317 19.93 24.48 18.71
C ARG A 317 20.50 23.10 18.99
N MET A 318 20.22 22.56 20.17
CA MET A 318 20.80 21.29 20.63
C MET A 318 20.24 20.08 19.88
N LYS A 319 18.91 19.97 19.76
CA LYS A 319 18.24 18.80 19.19
C LYS A 319 17.07 19.21 18.32
N VAL A 320 16.61 18.25 17.51
CA VAL A 320 15.46 18.41 16.61
C VAL A 320 14.16 18.63 17.39
N THR A 321 14.07 18.07 18.59
CA THR A 321 12.88 18.11 19.45
C THR A 321 12.84 19.33 20.37
N THR A 322 13.90 20.14 20.43
CA THR A 322 13.94 21.33 21.30
C THR A 322 13.52 22.56 20.51
N SER A 323 12.60 23.33 21.07
CA SER A 323 12.20 24.63 20.54
C SER A 323 13.14 25.77 20.94
N THR A 324 14.00 25.54 21.92
CA THR A 324 15.02 26.50 22.35
C THR A 324 16.04 26.72 21.24
N ILE A 325 16.17 27.99 20.84
CA ILE A 325 17.16 28.46 19.88
C ILE A 325 17.96 29.56 20.57
N ASP A 326 19.26 29.31 20.67
CA ASP A 326 20.21 30.14 21.38
C ASP A 326 21.08 30.92 20.39
N LEU A 327 21.45 32.14 20.77
CA LEU A 327 22.41 32.95 20.02
C LEU A 327 23.82 32.50 20.39
N CYS A 328 24.70 32.36 19.41
CA CYS A 328 26.10 32.07 19.65
C CYS A 328 26.81 33.36 20.08
N LEU A 329 26.93 33.53 21.40
CA LEU A 329 27.31 34.79 22.05
C LEU A 329 28.75 35.21 21.75
N ASN A 330 29.67 34.25 21.75
CA ASN A 330 31.10 34.54 21.68
C ASN A 330 31.58 34.88 20.26
N ASN A 331 31.16 34.10 19.26
CA ASN A 331 31.37 34.43 17.86
C ASN A 331 30.20 33.86 17.03
N GLN A 332 29.34 34.74 16.53
CA GLN A 332 28.18 34.35 15.74
C GLN A 332 28.57 33.63 14.44
N GLN A 333 29.75 33.89 13.89
CA GLN A 333 30.20 33.22 12.66
C GLN A 333 30.47 31.73 12.85
N ASN A 334 30.78 31.30 14.09
CA ASN A 334 31.00 29.89 14.40
C ASN A 334 29.74 29.05 14.24
N CYS A 335 28.56 29.67 14.33
CA CYS A 335 27.27 29.04 14.11
C CYS A 335 26.78 29.36 12.70
N ILE A 336 26.92 28.40 11.79
CA ILE A 336 26.61 28.59 10.37
C ILE A 336 25.10 28.61 10.08
N GLY A 337 24.27 28.14 11.02
CA GLY A 337 22.83 28.00 10.82
C GLY A 337 22.47 26.83 9.89
N GLY A 338 21.24 26.82 9.36
CA GLY A 338 20.72 25.78 8.48
C GLY A 338 19.76 24.79 9.14
N TRP A 339 19.49 23.66 8.46
CA TRP A 339 18.54 22.62 8.88
C TRP A 339 19.05 21.71 10.03
N GLY A 340 20.36 21.76 10.31
CA GLY A 340 21.04 20.87 11.25
C GLY A 340 20.68 21.09 12.73
N VAL A 341 21.37 20.37 13.60
CA VAL A 341 21.32 20.50 15.06
C VAL A 341 22.71 20.25 15.65
N GLY A 342 22.97 20.75 16.85
CA GLY A 342 24.21 20.47 17.57
C GLY A 342 25.45 20.86 16.75
N ASN A 343 26.39 19.92 16.62
CA ASN A 343 27.65 20.15 15.90
C ASN A 343 27.45 20.39 14.39
N ASP A 344 26.34 19.95 13.79
CA ASP A 344 26.05 20.19 12.36
C ASP A 344 25.86 21.67 12.04
N LEU A 345 25.49 22.46 13.05
CA LEU A 345 25.32 23.92 12.95
C LEU A 345 26.63 24.68 13.19
N CYS A 346 27.71 23.96 13.50
CA CYS A 346 29.01 24.56 13.77
C CYS A 346 29.87 24.62 12.51
N GLN A 347 30.58 25.73 12.34
CA GLN A 347 31.66 25.87 11.37
C GLN A 347 32.68 24.75 11.56
N GLN A 348 33.34 24.35 10.48
CA GLN A 348 34.37 23.30 10.51
C GLN A 348 35.45 23.64 11.55
N GLY A 349 35.84 22.63 12.33
CA GLY A 349 36.77 22.78 13.46
C GLY A 349 36.13 23.12 14.80
N TYR A 350 34.86 23.54 14.83
CA TYR A 350 34.13 23.82 16.07
C TYR A 350 33.13 22.70 16.40
N ILE A 351 32.98 22.42 17.69
CA ILE A 351 32.02 21.47 18.29
C ILE A 351 31.42 22.05 19.58
N GLY A 352 30.47 21.33 20.17
CA GLY A 352 29.90 21.62 21.47
C GLY A 352 28.72 22.61 21.41
N ALA A 353 28.15 22.87 22.58
CA ALA A 353 27.07 23.85 22.70
C ALA A 353 27.55 25.23 22.18
N LEU A 354 26.72 25.87 21.36
CA LEU A 354 27.01 27.18 20.75
C LEU A 354 28.32 27.24 19.94
N CYS A 355 28.89 26.09 19.56
CA CYS A 355 30.10 25.99 18.75
C CYS A 355 31.34 26.65 19.38
N GLU A 356 31.47 26.53 20.71
CA GLU A 356 32.53 27.20 21.49
C GLU A 356 33.76 26.32 21.75
N GLN A 357 33.68 25.04 21.44
CA GLN A 357 34.74 24.07 21.66
C GLN A 357 35.49 23.78 20.36
N CYS A 358 36.78 23.52 20.47
CA CYS A 358 37.61 23.10 19.35
C CYS A 358 37.49 21.59 19.15
N ASP A 359 37.38 21.17 17.90
CA ASP A 359 37.42 19.77 17.50
C ASP A 359 38.88 19.25 17.48
N TYR A 360 39.48 19.15 18.67
CA TYR A 360 40.87 18.72 18.82
C TYR A 360 41.13 17.30 18.32
N TYR A 361 40.12 16.43 18.45
CA TYR A 361 40.24 15.00 18.17
C TYR A 361 39.63 14.62 16.82
N ASN A 362 39.30 15.61 15.98
CA ASN A 362 38.71 15.40 14.65
C ASN A 362 37.45 14.50 14.70
N GLU A 363 36.58 14.72 15.70
CA GLU A 363 35.33 13.99 15.86
C GLU A 363 34.41 14.16 14.64
N ARG A 364 34.51 15.30 13.95
CA ARG A 364 33.71 15.58 12.74
C ARG A 364 34.36 15.13 11.43
N GLY A 365 35.60 14.63 11.46
CA GLY A 365 36.31 14.15 10.27
C GLY A 365 36.83 15.26 9.34
N GLY A 366 36.87 16.51 9.81
CA GLY A 366 37.32 17.69 9.06
C GLY A 366 38.78 18.11 9.27
N GLY A 367 39.59 17.34 9.99
CA GLY A 367 40.98 17.65 10.36
C GLY A 367 41.18 17.84 11.87
N ASN A 368 42.44 17.88 12.32
CA ASN A 368 42.74 18.23 13.72
C ASN A 368 42.81 19.76 13.84
N TYR A 369 42.19 20.32 14.87
CA TYR A 369 42.17 21.76 15.10
C TYR A 369 42.82 22.08 16.44
N GLN A 370 43.50 23.23 16.51
CA GLN A 370 44.01 23.77 17.76
C GLN A 370 43.54 25.19 17.99
N ARG A 371 43.39 25.56 19.25
CA ARG A 371 43.00 26.90 19.66
C ARG A 371 44.19 27.86 19.52
N GLU A 372 44.05 28.89 18.70
CA GLU A 372 45.03 29.97 18.55
C GLU A 372 44.67 31.22 19.38
N GLY A 373 43.39 31.40 19.69
CA GLY A 373 42.89 32.46 20.56
C GLY A 373 41.59 32.05 21.24
N PHE A 374 41.00 32.93 22.07
CA PHE A 374 39.80 32.59 22.85
C PHE A 374 38.64 32.03 21.99
N PHE A 375 38.53 32.44 20.71
CA PHE A 375 37.49 32.00 19.77
C PHE A 375 37.98 31.76 18.34
N GLN A 376 39.28 31.53 18.15
CA GLN A 376 39.89 31.29 16.84
C GLN A 376 40.61 29.95 16.84
N LEU A 377 40.35 29.16 15.80
CA LEU A 377 40.94 27.85 15.58
C LEU A 377 41.71 27.83 14.28
N ASN A 378 42.86 27.16 14.29
CA ASN A 378 43.58 26.82 13.07
C ASN A 378 43.65 25.31 12.89
N MET A 379 43.52 24.88 11.64
CA MET A 379 43.73 23.50 11.23
C MET A 379 45.21 23.16 11.34
N LEU A 380 45.50 22.08 12.06
CA LEU A 380 46.82 21.46 12.10
C LEU A 380 47.07 20.81 10.73
N LYS A 381 48.11 21.26 10.03
CA LYS A 381 48.54 20.69 8.75
C LYS A 381 49.05 19.27 8.88
#